data_AF-A0A1H0HPM8-F1
#
_entry.id   AF-A0A1H0HPM8-F1
#
_cell.length_a   1.000
_cell.length_b   1.000
_cell.length_c   1.000
_cell.angle_alpha   90.00
_cell.angle_beta   90.00
_cell.angle_gamma   90.00
#
_symmetry.space_group_name_H-M   'P 1'
#
loop_
_entity.id
_entity.type
_entity.pdbx_description
1 polymer ?
#
loop_
_entity_poly.entity_id
_entity_poly.type
_entity_poly.pdbx_seq_one_letter_code
_entity_poly.pdbx_strand_id
1 'polypeptide(L)' 'MAVPDSTTPDPDLPVTACARCGTTAAGPPLSWMFEMDRRRGGVWFCDRCARENLRSVEAKLNQEWW' A
#
# COMPACT_ATOMS: atom_id res chain seq x y z
N MET A 1 -28.15 7.41 1.79
CA MET A 1 -27.09 8.37 2.18
C MET A 1 -25.88 8.07 1.33
N ALA A 2 -25.55 8.92 0.36
CA ALA A 2 -24.28 8.85 -0.35
C ALA A 2 -23.24 9.59 0.49
N VAL A 3 -22.16 8.92 0.87
CA VAL A 3 -21.00 9.58 1.51
C VAL A 3 -20.25 10.33 0.40
N PRO A 4 -20.07 11.65 0.47
CA PRO A 4 -19.26 12.36 -0.51
C PRO A 4 -17.80 11.95 -0.31
N ASP A 5 -17.26 11.20 -1.26
CA ASP A 5 -15.83 10.88 -1.33
C ASP A 5 -15.07 12.18 -1.61
N SER A 6 -14.67 12.86 -0.54
CA SER A 6 -13.96 14.13 -0.59
C SER A 6 -12.46 13.85 -0.79
N THR A 7 -12.11 13.20 -1.89
CA THR A 7 -10.71 13.01 -2.29
C THR A 7 -10.22 14.29 -2.97
N THR A 8 -10.20 15.41 -2.24
CA THR A 8 -9.35 16.54 -2.61
C THR A 8 -8.11 16.44 -1.74
N PRO A 9 -6.93 16.09 -2.30
CA PRO A 9 -5.72 16.03 -1.50
C PRO A 9 -5.42 17.44 -0.97
N ASP A 10 -5.39 17.57 0.36
CA ASP A 10 -4.94 18.77 1.03
C ASP A 10 -3.45 18.98 0.72
N PRO A 11 -3.06 20.12 0.11
CA PRO A 11 -1.72 20.35 -0.40
C PRO A 11 -0.62 20.35 0.68
N ASP A 12 -1.00 20.52 1.95
CA ASP A 12 -0.06 20.50 3.08
C ASP A 12 0.20 19.10 3.65
N LEU A 13 -0.42 18.05 3.07
CA LEU A 13 -0.19 16.68 3.52
C LEU A 13 1.21 16.17 3.15
N PRO A 14 1.89 15.45 4.05
CA PRO A 14 3.20 14.88 3.77
C PRO A 14 3.14 13.90 2.59
N VAL A 15 4.11 13.97 1.68
CA VAL A 15 4.15 13.07 0.52
C VAL A 15 4.60 11.68 0.96
N THR A 16 3.78 10.67 0.66
CA THR A 16 4.11 9.26 0.83
C THR A 16 4.53 8.65 -0.50
N ALA A 17 5.58 7.84 -0.51
CA ALA A 17 6.07 7.15 -1.70
C ALA A 17 6.02 5.62 -1.55
N CYS A 18 5.66 4.94 -2.63
CA CYS A 18 5.63 3.47 -2.69
C CYS A 18 7.07 2.95 -2.73
N ALA A 19 7.43 2.09 -1.77
CA ALA A 19 8.77 1.54 -1.65
C ALA A 19 9.19 0.63 -2.83
N ARG A 20 8.24 0.15 -3.64
CA ARG A 20 8.51 -0.71 -4.79
C ARG A 20 8.61 0.04 -6.11
N CYS A 21 7.65 0.90 -6.42
CA CYS A 21 7.54 1.53 -7.75
C CYS A 21 7.71 3.05 -7.73
N GLY A 22 7.86 3.67 -6.56
CA GLY A 22 8.04 5.12 -6.42
C GLY A 22 6.79 5.96 -6.68
N THR A 23 5.62 5.37 -6.94
CA THR A 23 4.35 6.13 -6.99
C THR A 23 4.21 6.97 -5.72
N THR A 24 3.80 8.22 -5.85
CA THR A 24 3.62 9.16 -4.73
C THR A 24 2.15 9.47 -4.50
N ALA A 25 1.78 9.77 -3.27
CA ALA A 25 0.46 10.24 -2.88
C ALA A 25 0.57 11.29 -1.76
N ALA A 26 -0.40 12.20 -1.70
CA ALA A 26 -0.51 13.17 -0.62
C ALA A 26 -1.06 12.49 0.63
N GLY A 27 -0.36 12.64 1.75
CA GLY A 27 -0.67 12.00 3.01
C GLY A 27 -0.42 10.48 3.01
N PRO A 28 -0.64 9.82 4.16
CA PRO A 28 -0.69 8.37 4.23
C PRO A 28 -1.98 7.87 3.54
N PRO A 29 -1.89 7.15 2.41
CA PRO A 29 -3.07 6.79 1.64
C PRO A 29 -3.82 5.65 2.32
N LEU A 30 -5.12 5.82 2.56
CA LEU A 30 -5.95 4.82 3.25
C LEU A 30 -6.04 3.48 2.50
N SER A 31 -5.91 3.51 1.17
CA SER A 31 -5.94 2.30 0.35
C SER A 31 -4.57 1.59 0.25
N TRP A 32 -3.49 2.25 0.67
CA TRP A 32 -2.15 1.68 0.58
C TRP A 32 -1.87 0.76 1.76
N MET A 33 -1.06 -0.26 1.53
CA MET A 33 -0.61 -1.16 2.57
C MET A 33 0.61 -0.54 3.27
N PHE A 34 0.62 -0.57 4.60
CA PHE A 34 1.79 -0.26 5.40
C PHE A 34 2.40 -1.55 5.95
N GLU A 35 3.69 -1.72 5.75
CA GLU A 35 4.45 -2.81 6.35
C GLU A 35 5.42 -2.24 7.38
N MET A 36 5.47 -2.87 8.54
CA MET A 36 6.40 -2.51 9.61
C MET A 36 7.46 -3.59 9.75
N ASP A 37 8.70 -3.25 9.40
CA ASP A 37 9.85 -4.09 9.66
C ASP A 37 10.68 -3.54 10.83
N ARG A 38 11.13 -4.42 11.72
CA ARG A 38 11.90 -4.02 12.91
C ARG A 38 13.28 -3.43 12.58
N ARG A 39 13.86 -3.75 11.42
CA ARG A 39 15.20 -3.30 11.02
C ARG A 39 15.16 -2.15 10.01
N ARG A 40 14.19 -2.15 9.10
CA ARG A 40 14.06 -1.18 8.01
C ARG A 40 13.09 -0.05 8.31
N GLY A 41 12.29 -0.18 9.37
CA GLY A 41 11.23 0.76 9.68
C GLY A 41 9.99 0.54 8.82
N GLY A 42 9.18 1.59 8.68
CA GLY A 42 7.90 1.54 7.99
C GLY A 42 8.00 1.84 6.52
N VAL A 43 7.38 1.00 5.71
CA VAL A 43 7.31 1.21 4.26
C VAL A 43 5.87 1.12 3.78
N TRP A 44 5.55 1.95 2.79
CA TRP A 44 4.25 1.97 2.14
C TRP A 44 4.30 1.30 0.78
N PHE A 45 3.25 0.58 0.43
CA PHE A 45 3.04 -0.02 -0.89
C PHE A 45 1.70 0.41 -1.47
N CYS A 46 1.72 0.89 -2.72
CA CYS A 46 0.48 1.21 -3.42
C CYS A 46 -0.36 -0.04 -3.69
N ASP A 47 -1.68 0.15 -3.86
CA ASP A 47 -2.66 -0.92 -4.11
C ASP A 47 -2.19 -1.97 -5.11
N ARG A 48 -1.63 -1.51 -6.24
CA ARG A 48 -1.12 -2.37 -7.31
C ARG A 48 0.05 -3.22 -6.84
N CYS A 49 1.06 -2.61 -6.23
CA CYS A 49 2.26 -3.32 -5.78
C CYS A 49 1.96 -4.27 -4.62
N ALA A 50 1.05 -3.88 -3.71
CA ALA A 50 0.60 -4.75 -2.63
C ALA A 50 -0.09 -6.02 -3.18
N ARG A 51 -1.01 -5.86 -4.14
CA ARG A 51 -1.70 -7.00 -4.79
C ARG A 51 -0.76 -7.88 -5.61
N GLU A 52 0.20 -7.30 -6.32
CA GLU A 52 1.24 -8.07 -7.01
C GLU A 52 2.09 -8.90 -6.03
N ASN A 53 2.41 -8.35 -4.85
CA ASN A 53 3.18 -9.07 -3.84
C ASN A 53 2.39 -10.26 -3.27
N LEU A 54 1.11 -10.08 -2.96
CA LEU A 54 0.22 -11.17 -2.50
C LEU A 54 0.17 -12.34 -3.49
N ARG A 55 0.00 -12.05 -4.79
CA ARG A 55 0.00 -13.07 -5.85
C ARG A 55 1.31 -13.85 -5.92
N SER A 56 2.44 -13.20 -5.66
CA SER A 56 3.76 -13.86 -5.67
C SER A 56 3.93 -14.84 -4.49
N VAL A 57 3.28 -14.57 -3.35
CA VAL A 57 3.32 -15.44 -2.17
C VAL A 57 2.39 -16.63 -2.34
N GLU A 58 1.16 -16.41 -2.81
CA GLU A 58 0.19 -17.49 -3.08
C GLU A 58 0.72 -18.52 -4.08
N ALA A 59 1.43 -18.08 -5.13
CA ALA A 59 2.01 -18.99 -6.12
C ALA A 59 3.14 -19.88 -5.58
N LYS A 60 3.70 -19.57 -4.40
CA LYS A 60 4.80 -20.31 -3.77
C LYS A 60 4.34 -21.19 -2.60
N LEU A 61 3.11 -21.01 -2.12
CA LEU A 61 2.52 -21.88 -1.10
C LEU A 61 2.12 -23.20 -1.76
N ASN A 62 2.63 -24.32 -1.22
CA ASN A 62 2.29 -25.64 -1.72
C ASN A 62 0.78 -25.89 -1.50
N GLN A 63 0.07 -26.31 -2.55
CA GLN A 63 -1.37 -26.61 -2.52
C GLN A 63 -1.73 -27.72 -1.52
N GLU A 64 -0.75 -28.53 -1.09
CA GLU A 64 -0.95 -29.62 -0.12
C GLU A 64 -1.34 -29.17 1.30
N TRP A 65 -1.43 -27.87 1.57
CA TRP A 65 -1.75 -27.31 2.90
C TRP A 65 -3.08 -26.54 2.96
N TRP A 66 -4.00 -26.82 2.02
CA TRP A 66 -5.42 -26.47 2.18
C TRP A 66 -6.21 -27.56 2.90
#